data_AF-A0A9J8D9P1-F1
#
_entry.id   AF-A0A9J8D9P1-F1
#
_cell.length_a   1.000
_cell.length_b   1.000
_cell.length_c   1.000
_cell.angle_alpha   90.00
_cell.angle_beta   90.00
_cell.angle_gamma   90.00
#
_symmetry.space_group_name_H-M   'P 1'
#
loop_
_entity.id
_entity.type
_entity.pdbx_description
1 polymer ?
#
loop_
_entity_poly.entity_id
_entity_poly.type
_entity_poly.pdbx_seq_one_letter_code
_entity_poly.pdbx_strand_id
1 'polypeptide(L)'
;EARFGTSGGSPSMGVTSRLSTGRLSLHSSPRHLTSSPITMSTSRLSLGGERLDFSADSLLKAQYRETRTNEKVEMMGLNDRFASYIEKVRFLEQQNKMLVAELNQLRGKEPSRLGDIYQEELRELRRQVDGLNAGKARLEIERDNLASDLGTLKQRLQDETALRQEAENNLNTFRQDVDEAALNRVQLERKIDALQDEINFLRKVHEEEMRELQEQLMAQQVHVDLDVSKPDLTTALKEIRAQFEAMATSNMHETEEWYRSKFADLTDAANRNAEALRQAKQEANEYRRQIQGLTCDLESLRGSNESLERQLREMEERFTIETVGYQDTVARLEDEIQMLKEEMARHLQEYQDLLNVKLALDIEIATYRKLLEGEESRITVPVQNFTNLQFRDTSLDTKLTPEAHVKRSIVVRTVETRDGEIIKESTTERKDLP
;
A
#
# COMPACT_ATOMS: atom_id res chain seq x y z
N GLU A 1 24.82 37.43 27.60
CA GLU A 1 25.76 36.88 26.59
C GLU A 1 25.18 35.58 26.03
N ALA A 2 25.56 34.95 24.91
CA ALA A 2 26.17 35.30 23.60
C ALA A 2 25.70 34.17 22.63
N ARG A 3 25.21 34.32 21.39
CA ARG A 3 25.62 35.05 20.16
C ARG A 3 26.70 34.34 19.30
N PHE A 4 26.48 34.35 17.98
CA PHE A 4 27.27 33.82 16.84
C PHE A 4 27.07 32.33 16.46
N GLY A 5 27.08 31.95 15.18
CA GLY A 5 27.13 32.81 13.97
C GLY A 5 27.17 32.08 12.61
N THR A 6 26.50 32.70 11.64
CA THR A 6 26.38 32.51 10.17
C THR A 6 27.65 32.21 9.33
N SER A 7 27.50 31.40 8.25
CA SER A 7 28.01 31.60 6.86
C SER A 7 27.76 30.33 6.02
N GLY A 8 27.46 30.30 4.72
CA GLY A 8 27.45 31.35 3.69
C GLY A 8 28.58 31.16 2.66
N GLY A 9 28.31 30.71 1.43
CA GLY A 9 29.29 30.71 0.33
C GLY A 9 29.07 29.73 -0.83
N SER A 10 28.68 30.26 -1.99
CA SER A 10 29.13 29.77 -3.32
C SER A 10 30.42 30.53 -3.71
N PRO A 11 31.28 30.09 -4.66
CA PRO A 11 31.01 30.45 -6.07
C PRO A 11 31.66 29.59 -7.21
N SER A 12 31.21 29.90 -8.43
CA SER A 12 31.95 30.00 -9.71
C SER A 12 32.69 28.81 -10.37
N MET A 13 32.20 28.48 -11.57
CA MET A 13 32.90 28.29 -12.87
C MET A 13 34.42 28.07 -12.93
N GLY A 14 34.82 27.10 -13.77
CA GLY A 14 36.12 27.03 -14.43
C GLY A 14 36.00 26.57 -15.88
N VAL A 15 36.48 27.38 -16.83
CA VAL A 15 36.55 27.07 -18.28
C VAL A 15 38.02 26.85 -18.66
N THR A 16 38.32 25.81 -19.45
CA THR A 16 39.46 25.65 -20.40
C THR A 16 39.68 24.16 -20.72
N SER A 17 40.42 23.73 -21.76
CA SER A 17 40.38 24.10 -23.19
C SER A 17 41.29 23.14 -24.01
N ARG A 18 40.79 22.62 -25.15
CA ARG A 18 41.52 22.19 -26.36
C ARG A 18 42.64 21.12 -26.29
N LEU A 19 42.61 20.20 -27.27
CA LEU A 19 43.65 19.91 -28.30
C LEU A 19 43.34 18.51 -28.91
N SER A 20 42.76 18.40 -30.12
CA SER A 20 43.47 18.21 -31.42
C SER A 20 44.39 16.98 -31.46
N THR A 21 44.07 15.88 -32.15
CA THR A 21 44.27 15.61 -33.61
C THR A 21 44.09 14.08 -33.81
N GLY A 22 43.84 13.47 -34.97
CA GLY A 22 43.55 13.95 -36.33
C GLY A 22 43.66 12.79 -37.35
N ARG A 23 43.33 13.06 -38.63
CA ARG A 23 43.66 12.29 -39.86
C ARG A 23 42.90 10.95 -40.11
N LEU A 24 42.16 10.86 -41.23
CA LEU A 24 42.48 10.15 -42.50
C LEU A 24 42.29 8.61 -42.41
N SER A 25 41.76 7.86 -43.40
CA SER A 25 41.49 8.13 -44.83
C SER A 25 40.75 6.94 -45.50
N LEU A 26 39.97 7.20 -46.59
CA LEU A 26 39.65 6.27 -47.73
C LEU A 26 38.98 4.91 -47.35
N HIS A 27 38.43 4.01 -48.18
CA HIS A 27 37.98 3.87 -49.59
C HIS A 27 37.03 2.61 -49.61
N SER A 28 36.26 2.20 -50.64
CA SER A 28 35.76 2.76 -51.91
C SER A 28 34.71 1.78 -52.49
N SER A 29 33.66 2.24 -53.18
CA SER A 29 32.71 1.34 -53.87
C SER A 29 33.26 0.78 -55.19
N PRO A 30 32.73 -0.36 -55.66
CA PRO A 30 32.66 -0.64 -57.08
C PRO A 30 31.25 -1.04 -57.56
N ARG A 31 30.89 -0.67 -58.80
CA ARG A 31 29.84 -1.31 -59.59
C ARG A 31 30.34 -1.57 -61.01
N HIS A 32 29.86 -2.65 -61.60
CA HIS A 32 30.29 -3.15 -62.91
C HIS A 32 29.64 -2.36 -64.07
N LEU A 33 30.34 -2.38 -65.22
CA LEU A 33 29.82 -1.99 -66.53
C LEU A 33 29.26 -3.23 -67.25
N THR A 34 28.21 -3.03 -68.07
CA THR A 34 27.75 -4.01 -69.07
C THR A 34 27.74 -3.36 -70.45
N SER A 35 28.29 -4.07 -71.43
CA SER A 35 28.44 -3.62 -72.83
C SER A 35 27.19 -3.83 -73.68
N SER A 36 27.00 -2.96 -74.68
CA SER A 36 26.36 -3.31 -75.96
C SER A 36 27.02 -2.51 -77.11
N PRO A 37 27.30 -3.11 -78.28
CA PRO A 37 27.88 -2.43 -79.44
C PRO A 37 26.80 -1.95 -80.44
N ILE A 38 27.19 -1.15 -81.44
CA ILE A 38 26.71 -1.13 -82.86
C ILE A 38 27.28 0.11 -83.57
N THR A 39 27.91 -0.07 -84.75
CA THR A 39 27.88 0.73 -86.01
C THR A 39 28.98 0.16 -86.94
N MET A 40 28.81 -0.23 -88.21
CA MET A 40 28.10 0.28 -89.40
C MET A 40 28.92 1.20 -90.33
N SER A 41 29.43 0.58 -91.41
CA SER A 41 29.32 1.05 -92.81
C SER A 41 30.22 2.17 -93.36
N THR A 42 30.17 2.31 -94.70
CA THR A 42 30.86 3.26 -95.62
C THR A 42 32.31 2.87 -96.02
N SER A 43 32.80 3.07 -97.26
CA SER A 43 32.14 3.47 -98.52
C SER A 43 32.93 3.01 -99.77
N ARG A 44 32.32 3.12 -100.96
CA ARG A 44 32.90 2.76 -102.28
C ARG A 44 33.76 3.88 -102.89
N LEU A 45 34.52 3.54 -103.95
CA LEU A 45 35.07 4.33 -105.10
C LEU A 45 36.48 3.77 -105.43
N SER A 46 37.03 3.82 -106.65
CA SER A 46 36.52 3.98 -108.02
C SER A 46 37.57 3.35 -108.96
N LEU A 47 37.17 2.78 -110.11
CA LEU A 47 38.11 2.11 -111.02
C LEU A 47 38.63 3.08 -112.09
N GLY A 48 39.92 3.45 -112.02
CA GLY A 48 40.63 4.28 -113.00
C GLY A 48 41.91 3.57 -113.45
N GLY A 49 42.25 3.66 -114.73
CA GLY A 49 43.18 2.73 -115.38
C GLY A 49 44.65 3.17 -115.52
N GLU A 50 45.41 2.19 -116.02
CA GLU A 50 46.74 2.25 -116.66
C GLU A 50 48.03 2.43 -115.84
N ARG A 51 49.03 1.62 -116.27
CA ARG A 51 50.49 1.79 -116.20
C ARG A 51 51.21 1.63 -114.85
N LEU A 52 51.48 0.36 -114.54
CA LEU A 52 52.82 -0.22 -114.28
C LEU A 52 53.90 0.71 -113.65
N ASP A 53 54.09 0.58 -112.34
CA ASP A 53 55.42 0.60 -111.72
C ASP A 53 55.50 -0.43 -110.58
N PHE A 54 56.15 -1.56 -110.84
CA PHE A 54 56.25 -2.67 -109.89
C PHE A 54 57.25 -2.44 -108.74
N SER A 55 58.01 -1.33 -108.74
CA SER A 55 59.01 -1.06 -107.69
C SER A 55 58.40 -0.38 -106.46
N ALA A 56 57.60 0.68 -106.67
CA ALA A 56 56.93 1.41 -105.58
C ALA A 56 55.87 0.56 -104.86
N ASP A 57 55.09 -0.22 -105.61
CA ASP A 57 54.01 -1.06 -105.08
C ASP A 57 54.55 -2.22 -104.22
N SER A 58 55.76 -2.70 -104.52
CA SER A 58 56.47 -3.71 -103.72
C SER A 58 56.93 -3.15 -102.36
N LEU A 59 57.48 -1.93 -102.33
CA LEU A 59 57.87 -1.24 -101.10
C LEU A 59 56.68 -0.89 -100.21
N LEU A 60 55.59 -0.37 -100.79
CA LEU A 60 54.35 -0.12 -100.06
C LEU A 60 53.75 -1.40 -99.47
N LYS A 61 53.79 -2.52 -100.22
CA LYS A 61 53.31 -3.83 -99.75
C LYS A 61 54.22 -4.48 -98.71
N ALA A 62 55.51 -4.14 -98.69
CA ALA A 62 56.44 -4.50 -97.61
C ALA A 62 56.15 -3.69 -96.34
N GLN A 63 56.05 -2.35 -96.44
CA GLN A 63 55.66 -1.51 -95.31
C GLN A 63 54.27 -1.88 -94.76
N TYR A 64 53.29 -2.17 -95.61
CA TYR A 64 51.95 -2.59 -95.17
C TYR A 64 51.93 -3.98 -94.52
N ARG A 65 52.90 -4.85 -94.83
CA ARG A 65 53.11 -6.09 -94.06
C ARG A 65 53.73 -5.79 -92.72
N GLU A 66 54.71 -4.90 -92.67
CA GLU A 66 55.43 -4.50 -91.45
C GLU A 66 54.51 -3.78 -90.45
N THR A 67 53.71 -2.80 -90.90
CA THR A 67 52.69 -2.16 -90.06
C THR A 67 51.65 -3.18 -89.58
N ARG A 68 51.15 -4.05 -90.47
CA ARG A 68 50.20 -5.11 -90.09
C ARG A 68 50.80 -6.15 -89.14
N THR A 69 52.10 -6.43 -89.20
CA THR A 69 52.77 -7.28 -88.19
C THR A 69 52.95 -6.56 -86.87
N ASN A 70 53.25 -5.26 -86.88
CA ASN A 70 53.35 -4.45 -85.67
C ASN A 70 51.98 -4.29 -85.00
N GLU A 71 50.94 -3.91 -85.74
CA GLU A 71 49.54 -3.91 -85.29
C GLU A 71 49.12 -5.28 -84.74
N LYS A 72 49.53 -6.39 -85.38
CA LYS A 72 49.25 -7.74 -84.88
C LYS A 72 49.97 -8.01 -83.55
N VAL A 73 51.22 -7.58 -83.38
CA VAL A 73 51.97 -7.73 -82.13
C VAL A 73 51.40 -6.84 -81.03
N GLU A 74 51.00 -5.60 -81.33
CA GLU A 74 50.30 -4.72 -80.40
C GLU A 74 48.94 -5.30 -79.99
N MET A 75 48.15 -5.81 -80.94
CA MET A 75 46.89 -6.50 -80.67
C MET A 75 47.11 -7.78 -79.84
N MET A 76 48.19 -8.53 -80.05
CA MET A 76 48.54 -9.67 -79.18
C MET A 76 48.90 -9.20 -77.77
N GLY A 77 49.73 -8.15 -77.62
CA GLY A 77 50.07 -7.58 -76.30
C GLY A 77 48.88 -6.98 -75.56
N LEU A 78 47.90 -6.41 -76.28
CA LEU A 78 46.62 -5.98 -75.72
C LEU A 78 45.76 -7.19 -75.31
N ASN A 79 45.72 -8.25 -76.12
CA ASN A 79 44.94 -9.45 -75.82
C ASN A 79 45.51 -10.23 -74.63
N ASP A 80 46.84 -10.30 -74.48
CA ASP A 80 47.51 -10.88 -73.30
C ASP A 80 47.22 -10.05 -72.04
N ARG A 81 47.20 -8.71 -72.15
CA ARG A 81 46.76 -7.84 -71.06
C ARG A 81 45.28 -8.07 -70.72
N PHE A 82 44.39 -8.20 -71.71
CA PHE A 82 42.98 -8.54 -71.47
C PHE A 82 42.82 -9.92 -70.83
N ALA A 83 43.57 -10.93 -71.25
CA ALA A 83 43.58 -12.25 -70.62
C ALA A 83 43.98 -12.16 -69.14
N SER A 84 45.07 -11.44 -68.82
CA SER A 84 45.49 -11.20 -67.44
C SER A 84 44.44 -10.45 -66.61
N TYR A 85 43.68 -9.52 -67.23
CA TYR A 85 42.61 -8.79 -66.57
C TYR A 85 41.38 -9.68 -66.33
N ILE A 86 41.04 -10.57 -67.27
CA ILE A 86 39.97 -11.56 -67.12
C ILE A 86 40.33 -12.56 -66.02
N GLU A 87 41.57 -13.04 -65.95
CA GLU A 87 42.05 -13.88 -64.84
C GLU A 87 41.99 -13.14 -63.51
N LYS A 88 42.39 -11.86 -63.47
CA LYS A 88 42.29 -11.04 -62.26
C LYS A 88 40.85 -10.83 -61.81
N VAL A 89 39.92 -10.58 -62.74
CA VAL A 89 38.48 -10.47 -62.45
C VAL A 89 37.93 -11.80 -61.94
N ARG A 90 38.22 -12.93 -62.59
CA ARG A 90 37.81 -14.26 -62.11
C ARG A 90 38.35 -14.58 -60.71
N PHE A 91 39.61 -14.24 -60.44
CA PHE A 91 40.21 -14.39 -59.11
C PHE A 91 39.50 -13.53 -58.06
N LEU A 92 39.20 -12.26 -58.38
CA LEU A 92 38.45 -11.36 -57.49
C LEU A 92 36.99 -11.79 -57.29
N GLU A 93 36.32 -12.31 -58.33
CA GLU A 93 34.98 -12.90 -58.23
C GLU A 93 34.99 -14.15 -57.35
N GLN A 94 36.02 -15.00 -57.45
CA GLN A 94 36.17 -16.19 -56.62
C GLN A 94 36.48 -15.82 -55.16
N GLN A 95 37.33 -14.81 -54.93
CA GLN A 95 37.54 -14.25 -53.58
C GLN A 95 36.26 -13.64 -53.00
N ASN A 96 35.51 -12.84 -53.78
CA ASN A 96 34.22 -12.30 -53.33
C ASN A 96 33.21 -13.41 -53.02
N LYS A 97 33.14 -14.48 -53.81
CA LYS A 97 32.28 -15.64 -53.50
C LYS A 97 32.68 -16.31 -52.18
N MET A 98 33.98 -16.46 -51.90
CA MET A 98 34.44 -16.98 -50.60
C MET A 98 34.12 -16.03 -49.45
N LEU A 99 34.39 -14.73 -49.59
CA LEU A 99 34.09 -13.72 -48.56
C LEU A 99 32.58 -13.61 -48.27
N VAL A 100 31.72 -13.71 -49.30
CA VAL A 100 30.26 -13.73 -49.11
C VAL A 100 29.81 -15.03 -48.42
N ALA A 101 30.40 -16.18 -48.75
CA ALA A 101 30.11 -17.43 -48.05
C ALA A 101 30.55 -17.38 -46.58
N GLU A 102 31.73 -16.85 -46.29
CA GLU A 102 32.26 -16.65 -44.94
C GLU A 102 31.42 -15.65 -44.14
N LEU A 103 31.03 -14.51 -44.73
CA LEU A 103 30.15 -13.52 -44.11
C LEU A 103 28.77 -14.10 -43.79
N ASN A 104 28.20 -14.91 -44.68
CA ASN A 104 26.95 -15.63 -44.42
C ASN A 104 27.11 -16.69 -43.32
N GLN A 105 28.26 -17.39 -43.27
CA GLN A 105 28.56 -18.35 -42.21
C GLN A 105 28.77 -17.66 -40.85
N LEU A 106 29.34 -16.46 -40.82
CA LEU A 106 29.50 -15.65 -39.62
C LEU A 106 28.17 -15.04 -39.16
N ARG A 107 27.32 -14.56 -40.07
CA ARG A 107 25.94 -14.13 -39.76
C ARG A 107 25.08 -15.26 -39.22
N GLY A 108 25.20 -16.47 -39.78
CA GLY A 108 24.57 -17.67 -39.21
C GLY A 108 25.10 -18.09 -37.84
N LYS A 109 26.18 -17.45 -37.35
CA LYS A 109 26.77 -17.61 -36.02
C LYS A 109 26.65 -16.36 -35.14
N GLU A 110 25.99 -15.29 -35.60
CA GLU A 110 25.60 -14.17 -34.72
C GLU A 110 24.69 -14.72 -33.59
N PRO A 111 24.75 -14.14 -32.38
CA PRO A 111 24.47 -14.89 -31.16
C PRO A 111 22.97 -15.00 -30.82
N SER A 112 22.17 -15.60 -31.71
CA SER A 112 20.77 -15.99 -31.42
C SER A 112 20.70 -16.72 -30.09
N ARG A 113 21.55 -17.75 -29.90
CA ARG A 113 21.63 -18.57 -28.68
C ARG A 113 21.74 -17.76 -27.39
N LEU A 114 22.42 -16.61 -27.40
CA LEU A 114 22.54 -15.76 -26.21
C LEU A 114 21.26 -14.96 -25.97
N GLY A 115 20.64 -14.44 -27.03
CA GLY A 115 19.32 -13.84 -26.97
C GLY A 115 18.24 -14.84 -26.54
N ASP A 116 18.29 -16.07 -27.03
CA ASP A 116 17.36 -17.16 -26.72
C ASP A 116 17.44 -17.53 -25.23
N ILE A 117 18.66 -17.65 -24.66
CA ILE A 117 18.88 -17.86 -23.22
C ILE A 117 18.32 -16.68 -22.40
N TYR A 118 18.64 -15.43 -22.75
CA TYR A 118 18.10 -14.28 -22.00
C TYR A 118 16.57 -14.15 -22.12
N GLN A 119 15.97 -14.59 -23.22
CA GLN A 119 14.51 -14.68 -23.37
C GLN A 119 13.91 -15.83 -22.53
N GLU A 120 14.61 -16.94 -22.36
CA GLU A 120 14.21 -18.03 -21.45
C GLU A 120 14.24 -17.57 -20.00
N GLU A 121 15.34 -16.96 -19.55
CA GLU A 121 15.47 -16.36 -18.22
C GLU A 121 14.39 -15.29 -17.97
N LEU A 122 14.12 -14.41 -18.94
CA LEU A 122 13.07 -13.39 -18.83
C LEU A 122 11.66 -14.01 -18.78
N ARG A 123 11.42 -15.13 -19.47
CA ARG A 123 10.14 -15.87 -19.40
C ARG A 123 9.97 -16.54 -18.04
N GLU A 124 11.03 -17.14 -17.49
CA GLU A 124 10.99 -17.79 -16.19
C GLU A 124 10.85 -16.77 -15.04
N LEU A 125 11.57 -15.64 -15.09
CA LEU A 125 11.38 -14.53 -14.15
C LEU A 125 9.95 -13.97 -14.17
N ARG A 126 9.34 -13.82 -15.35
CA ARG A 126 7.92 -13.43 -15.47
C ARG A 126 7.00 -14.47 -14.82
N ARG A 127 7.20 -15.75 -15.11
CA ARG A 127 6.44 -16.85 -14.51
C ARG A 127 6.56 -16.89 -12.98
N GLN A 128 7.73 -16.56 -12.43
CA GLN A 128 7.94 -16.44 -10.98
C GLN A 128 7.21 -15.23 -10.40
N VAL A 129 7.27 -14.05 -11.06
CA VAL A 129 6.51 -12.86 -10.66
C VAL A 129 5.00 -13.14 -10.68
N ASP A 130 4.47 -13.77 -11.73
CA ASP A 130 3.06 -14.14 -11.83
C ASP A 130 2.65 -15.14 -10.74
N GLY A 131 3.49 -16.13 -10.44
CA GLY A 131 3.29 -17.07 -9.34
C GLY A 131 3.30 -16.42 -7.96
N LEU A 132 4.22 -15.47 -7.72
CA LEU A 132 4.28 -14.68 -6.49
C LEU A 132 3.08 -13.75 -6.35
N ASN A 133 2.62 -13.12 -7.43
CA ASN A 133 1.43 -12.27 -7.45
C ASN A 133 0.16 -13.08 -7.16
N ALA A 134 0.01 -14.27 -7.74
CA ALA A 134 -1.10 -15.17 -7.44
C ALA A 134 -1.07 -15.66 -5.98
N GLY A 135 0.12 -16.00 -5.46
CA GLY A 135 0.32 -16.36 -4.06
C GLY A 135 -0.03 -15.20 -3.10
N LYS A 136 0.41 -13.97 -3.44
CA LYS A 136 0.09 -12.75 -2.70
C LYS A 136 -1.42 -12.51 -2.66
N ALA A 137 -2.10 -12.50 -3.81
CA ALA A 137 -3.54 -12.27 -3.89
C ALA A 137 -4.34 -13.31 -3.07
N ARG A 138 -3.89 -14.57 -3.08
CA ARG A 138 -4.48 -15.63 -2.24
C ARG A 138 -4.29 -15.34 -0.74
N LEU A 139 -3.08 -14.95 -0.32
CA LEU A 139 -2.81 -14.61 1.08
C LEU A 139 -3.55 -13.34 1.54
N GLU A 140 -3.78 -12.37 0.65
CA GLU A 140 -4.59 -11.18 0.93
C GLU A 140 -6.06 -11.57 1.20
N ILE A 141 -6.64 -12.47 0.39
CA ILE A 141 -7.98 -13.02 0.61
C ILE A 141 -8.05 -13.83 1.91
N GLU A 142 -7.09 -14.73 2.17
CA GLU A 142 -7.04 -15.51 3.41
C GLU A 142 -6.93 -14.59 4.65
N ARG A 143 -6.14 -13.51 4.56
CA ARG A 143 -6.06 -12.46 5.59
C ARG A 143 -7.39 -11.75 5.79
N ASP A 144 -8.08 -11.33 4.72
CA ASP A 144 -9.35 -10.60 4.85
C ASP A 144 -10.48 -11.47 5.41
N ASN A 145 -10.51 -12.75 5.04
CA ASN A 145 -11.42 -13.73 5.64
C ASN A 145 -11.14 -13.88 7.15
N LEU A 146 -9.87 -14.07 7.55
CA LEU A 146 -9.50 -14.15 8.96
C LEU A 146 -9.77 -12.85 9.73
N ALA A 147 -9.64 -11.69 9.10
CA ALA A 147 -9.98 -10.39 9.70
C ALA A 147 -11.49 -10.26 9.93
N SER A 148 -12.31 -10.71 8.97
CA SER A 148 -13.76 -10.79 9.10
C SER A 148 -14.17 -11.74 10.24
N ASP A 149 -13.61 -12.96 10.26
CA ASP A 149 -13.86 -13.96 11.30
C ASP A 149 -13.49 -13.43 12.69
N LEU A 150 -12.32 -12.81 12.84
CA LEU A 150 -11.91 -12.13 14.07
C LEU A 150 -12.86 -11.00 14.47
N GLY A 151 -13.41 -10.26 13.50
CA GLY A 151 -14.46 -9.26 13.74
C GLY A 151 -15.73 -9.88 14.32
N THR A 152 -16.25 -10.95 13.69
CA THR A 152 -17.47 -11.64 14.17
C THR A 152 -17.26 -12.31 15.54
N LEU A 153 -16.09 -12.89 15.80
CA LEU A 153 -15.75 -13.49 17.10
C LEU A 153 -15.61 -12.43 18.19
N LYS A 154 -15.05 -11.25 17.90
CA LYS A 154 -15.01 -10.12 18.83
C LYS A 154 -16.41 -9.60 19.16
N GLN A 155 -17.29 -9.48 18.16
CA GLN A 155 -18.68 -9.08 18.39
C GLN A 155 -19.40 -10.09 19.29
N ARG A 156 -19.34 -11.38 18.97
CA ARG A 156 -19.95 -12.44 19.80
C ARG A 156 -19.40 -12.45 21.22
N LEU A 157 -18.11 -12.22 21.40
CA LEU A 157 -17.51 -12.10 22.74
C LEU A 157 -18.07 -10.89 23.50
N GLN A 158 -18.23 -9.74 22.84
CA GLN A 158 -18.85 -8.56 23.45
C GLN A 158 -20.30 -8.83 23.85
N ASP A 159 -21.10 -9.42 22.96
CA ASP A 159 -22.50 -9.78 23.21
C ASP A 159 -22.63 -10.75 24.40
N GLU A 160 -21.81 -11.81 24.44
CA GLU A 160 -21.75 -12.75 25.57
C GLU A 160 -21.30 -12.08 26.88
N THR A 161 -20.32 -11.17 26.84
CA THR A 161 -19.92 -10.44 28.05
C THR A 161 -21.02 -9.52 28.58
N ALA A 162 -21.82 -8.91 27.68
CA ALA A 162 -22.97 -8.09 28.06
C ALA A 162 -24.09 -8.95 28.68
N LEU A 163 -24.45 -10.07 28.05
CA LEU A 163 -25.43 -11.03 28.58
C LEU A 163 -24.99 -11.61 29.93
N ARG A 164 -23.70 -11.93 30.10
CA ARG A 164 -23.12 -12.39 31.37
C ARG A 164 -23.25 -11.31 32.45
N GLN A 165 -22.99 -10.05 32.12
CA GLN A 165 -23.10 -8.93 33.06
C GLN A 165 -24.57 -8.65 33.43
N GLU A 166 -25.50 -8.74 32.49
CA GLU A 166 -26.94 -8.66 32.75
C GLU A 166 -27.41 -9.79 33.68
N ALA A 167 -26.97 -11.02 33.43
CA ALA A 167 -27.26 -12.17 34.30
C ALA A 167 -26.66 -12.02 35.71
N GLU A 168 -25.45 -11.47 35.86
CA GLU A 168 -24.88 -11.14 37.17
C GLU A 168 -25.64 -10.04 37.91
N ASN A 169 -26.08 -9.00 37.19
CA ASN A 169 -26.90 -7.94 37.77
C ASN A 169 -28.24 -8.49 38.27
N ASN A 170 -28.93 -9.30 37.47
CA ASN A 170 -30.20 -9.95 37.83
C ASN A 170 -30.02 -10.93 39.00
N LEU A 171 -28.90 -11.66 39.06
CA LEU A 171 -28.57 -12.52 40.21
C LEU A 171 -28.33 -11.72 41.48
N ASN A 172 -27.70 -10.54 41.37
CA ASN A 172 -27.50 -9.63 42.51
C ASN A 172 -28.81 -9.00 43.00
N THR A 173 -29.75 -8.64 42.11
CA THR A 173 -31.09 -8.18 42.54
C THR A 173 -31.85 -9.31 43.22
N PHE A 174 -31.88 -10.52 42.66
CA PHE A 174 -32.54 -11.66 43.32
C PHE A 174 -31.94 -12.02 44.68
N ARG A 175 -30.63 -11.79 44.89
CA ARG A 175 -30.03 -11.92 46.24
C ARG A 175 -30.57 -10.86 47.21
N GLN A 176 -30.66 -9.60 46.78
CA GLN A 176 -31.24 -8.54 47.60
C GLN A 176 -32.72 -8.83 47.93
N ASP A 177 -33.50 -9.28 46.95
CA ASP A 177 -34.90 -9.68 47.15
C ASP A 177 -35.03 -10.83 48.17
N VAL A 178 -34.13 -11.82 48.13
CA VAL A 178 -34.08 -12.94 49.09
C VAL A 178 -33.67 -12.47 50.49
N ASP A 179 -32.68 -11.58 50.60
CA ASP A 179 -32.24 -11.02 51.88
C ASP A 179 -33.34 -10.15 52.50
N GLU A 180 -34.05 -9.34 51.70
CA GLU A 180 -35.21 -8.56 52.14
C GLU A 180 -36.37 -9.47 52.57
N ALA A 181 -36.69 -10.51 51.79
CA ALA A 181 -37.71 -11.49 52.16
C ALA A 181 -37.35 -12.25 53.44
N ALA A 182 -36.07 -12.58 53.65
CA ALA A 182 -35.59 -13.21 54.88
C ALA A 182 -35.70 -12.26 56.09
N LEU A 183 -35.36 -10.98 55.92
CA LEU A 183 -35.53 -9.96 56.96
C LEU A 183 -37.01 -9.78 57.32
N ASN A 184 -37.89 -9.67 56.31
CA ASN A 184 -39.33 -9.56 56.49
C ASN A 184 -39.92 -10.79 57.19
N ARG A 185 -39.45 -12.01 56.87
CA ARG A 185 -39.82 -13.23 57.59
C ARG A 185 -39.44 -13.15 59.06
N VAL A 186 -38.20 -12.78 59.40
CA VAL A 186 -37.74 -12.65 60.79
C VAL A 186 -38.50 -11.56 61.55
N GLN A 187 -38.88 -10.46 60.91
CA GLN A 187 -39.74 -9.43 61.51
C GLN A 187 -41.16 -9.96 61.82
N LEU A 188 -41.74 -10.76 60.90
CA LEU A 188 -43.04 -11.38 61.12
C LEU A 188 -42.99 -12.46 62.21
N GLU A 189 -41.93 -13.28 62.26
CA GLU A 189 -41.69 -14.26 63.32
C GLU A 189 -41.63 -13.58 64.69
N ARG A 190 -40.82 -12.53 64.86
CA ARG A 190 -40.79 -11.73 66.10
C ARG A 190 -42.14 -11.12 66.48
N LYS A 191 -42.96 -10.75 65.49
CA LYS A 191 -44.31 -10.22 65.73
C LYS A 191 -45.29 -11.32 66.16
N ILE A 192 -45.13 -12.53 65.64
CA ILE A 192 -45.89 -13.70 66.07
C ILE A 192 -45.50 -14.05 67.52
N ASP A 193 -44.21 -14.11 67.84
CA ASP A 193 -43.71 -14.38 69.20
C ASP A 193 -44.25 -13.35 70.20
N ALA A 194 -44.15 -12.05 69.89
CA ALA A 194 -44.66 -10.98 70.75
C ALA A 194 -46.18 -11.05 70.96
N LEU A 195 -46.95 -11.46 69.94
CA LEU A 195 -48.40 -11.66 70.07
C LEU A 195 -48.74 -12.93 70.87
N GLN A 196 -47.91 -13.97 70.79
CA GLN A 196 -48.05 -15.19 71.60
C GLN A 196 -47.74 -14.91 73.08
N ASP A 197 -46.70 -14.12 73.36
CA ASP A 197 -46.39 -13.66 74.72
C ASP A 197 -47.52 -12.81 75.31
N GLU A 198 -48.11 -11.90 74.54
CA GLU A 198 -49.29 -11.12 74.95
C GLU A 198 -50.50 -12.03 75.23
N ILE A 199 -50.80 -13.01 74.37
CA ILE A 199 -51.88 -14.00 74.60
C ILE A 199 -51.61 -14.82 75.87
N ASN A 200 -50.35 -15.22 76.11
CA ASN A 200 -49.96 -15.99 77.29
C ASN A 200 -50.03 -15.14 78.57
N PHE A 201 -49.69 -13.85 78.49
CA PHE A 201 -49.85 -12.89 79.58
C PHE A 201 -51.33 -12.70 79.93
N LEU A 202 -52.18 -12.38 78.94
CA LEU A 202 -53.63 -12.23 79.15
C LEU A 202 -54.29 -13.50 79.71
N ARG A 203 -53.83 -14.69 79.29
CA ARG A 203 -54.29 -15.96 79.88
C ARG A 203 -53.92 -16.11 81.35
N LYS A 204 -52.66 -15.81 81.72
CA LYS A 204 -52.21 -15.87 83.13
C LYS A 204 -53.00 -14.89 84.00
N VAL A 205 -53.15 -13.65 83.54
CA VAL A 205 -53.96 -12.63 84.24
C VAL A 205 -55.40 -13.12 84.41
N HIS A 206 -56.03 -13.68 83.38
CA HIS A 206 -57.38 -14.22 83.50
C HIS A 206 -57.48 -15.44 84.43
N GLU A 207 -56.49 -16.34 84.42
CA GLU A 207 -56.40 -17.46 85.38
C GLU A 207 -56.19 -16.98 86.82
N GLU A 208 -55.48 -15.87 87.01
CA GLU A 208 -55.30 -15.20 88.31
C GLU A 208 -56.60 -14.54 88.79
N GLU A 209 -57.25 -13.72 87.95
CA GLU A 209 -58.56 -13.12 88.24
C GLU A 209 -59.62 -14.19 88.56
N MET A 210 -59.69 -15.27 87.79
CA MET A 210 -60.64 -16.36 88.03
C MET A 210 -60.34 -17.12 89.33
N ARG A 211 -59.06 -17.25 89.71
CA ARG A 211 -58.67 -17.84 91.01
C ARG A 211 -59.06 -16.92 92.16
N GLU A 212 -58.78 -15.62 92.06
CA GLU A 212 -59.18 -14.63 93.07
C GLU A 212 -60.71 -14.58 93.22
N LEU A 213 -61.46 -14.63 92.13
CA LEU A 213 -62.93 -14.70 92.16
C LEU A 213 -63.43 -16.02 92.78
N GLN A 214 -62.76 -17.15 92.50
CA GLN A 214 -63.07 -18.42 93.16
C GLN A 214 -62.75 -18.38 94.66
N GLU A 215 -61.62 -17.80 95.07
CA GLU A 215 -61.27 -17.61 96.48
C GLU A 215 -62.25 -16.66 97.18
N GLN A 216 -62.66 -15.56 96.55
CA GLN A 216 -63.70 -14.67 97.08
C GLN A 216 -65.06 -15.37 97.21
N LEU A 217 -65.44 -16.21 96.24
CA LEU A 217 -66.70 -16.95 96.27
C LEU A 217 -66.66 -18.09 97.30
N MET A 218 -65.53 -18.79 97.45
CA MET A 218 -65.29 -19.77 98.52
C MET A 218 -65.27 -19.10 99.89
N ALA A 219 -64.64 -17.93 100.03
CA ALA A 219 -64.68 -17.14 101.28
C ALA A 219 -66.09 -16.65 101.63
N GLN A 220 -66.95 -16.39 100.63
CA GLN A 220 -68.38 -16.13 100.85
C GLN A 220 -69.20 -17.39 101.15
N GLN A 221 -68.80 -18.55 100.62
CA GLN A 221 -69.50 -19.82 100.80
C GLN A 221 -69.09 -20.57 102.09
N VAL A 222 -67.92 -20.23 102.65
CA VAL A 222 -67.38 -20.71 103.93
C VAL A 222 -67.67 -19.68 105.02
N HIS A 223 -68.95 -19.52 105.37
CA HIS A 223 -69.28 -19.08 106.73
C HIS A 223 -69.04 -20.27 107.66
N VAL A 224 -67.80 -20.41 108.12
CA VAL A 224 -67.40 -21.41 109.12
C VAL A 224 -66.94 -20.70 110.38
N ASP A 225 -67.53 -21.11 111.49
CA ASP A 225 -67.28 -20.59 112.82
C ASP A 225 -65.80 -20.68 113.18
N LEU A 226 -65.13 -19.52 113.20
CA LEU A 226 -63.81 -19.36 113.82
C LEU A 226 -63.98 -19.35 115.33
N ASP A 227 -63.86 -20.52 115.96
CA ASP A 227 -63.82 -20.67 117.41
C ASP A 227 -62.55 -20.00 117.97
N VAL A 228 -62.71 -18.75 118.45
CA VAL A 228 -61.60 -17.91 118.92
C VAL A 228 -61.11 -18.37 120.29
N SER A 229 -60.37 -19.47 120.30
CA SER A 229 -59.39 -19.72 121.35
C SER A 229 -58.35 -18.59 121.31
N LYS A 230 -58.30 -17.77 122.37
CA LYS A 230 -57.52 -16.51 122.40
C LYS A 230 -56.06 -16.72 121.97
N PRO A 231 -55.66 -16.26 120.77
CA PRO A 231 -54.26 -16.17 120.41
C PRO A 231 -53.64 -15.02 121.22
N ASP A 232 -52.34 -15.07 121.46
CA ASP A 232 -51.63 -13.90 122.00
C ASP A 232 -51.60 -12.80 120.93
N LEU A 233 -52.62 -11.92 121.01
CA LEU A 233 -52.81 -10.76 120.13
C LEU A 233 -51.55 -9.90 120.04
N THR A 234 -50.76 -9.84 121.12
CA THR A 234 -49.48 -9.14 121.19
C THR A 234 -48.46 -9.70 120.22
N THR A 235 -48.47 -11.01 120.00
CA THR A 235 -47.50 -11.72 119.15
C THR A 235 -47.97 -11.74 117.70
N ALA A 236 -49.27 -11.96 117.44
CA ALA A 236 -49.84 -11.82 116.11
C ALA A 236 -49.71 -10.38 115.55
N LEU A 237 -49.94 -9.34 116.35
CA LEU A 237 -49.74 -7.95 115.92
C LEU A 237 -48.27 -7.61 115.67
N LYS A 238 -47.32 -8.21 116.43
CA LYS A 238 -45.89 -8.09 116.15
C LYS A 238 -45.50 -8.78 114.85
N GLU A 239 -46.08 -9.94 114.56
CA GLU A 239 -45.80 -10.71 113.35
C GLU A 239 -46.37 -10.04 112.10
N ILE A 240 -47.62 -9.55 112.15
CA ILE A 240 -48.22 -8.71 111.09
C ILE A 240 -47.37 -7.47 110.85
N ARG A 241 -46.91 -6.80 111.92
CA ARG A 241 -46.02 -5.63 111.80
C ARG A 241 -44.68 -6.00 111.18
N ALA A 242 -44.07 -7.11 111.59
CA ALA A 242 -42.83 -7.59 111.02
C ALA A 242 -42.98 -7.97 109.53
N GLN A 243 -44.12 -8.53 109.11
CA GLN A 243 -44.41 -8.77 107.70
C GLN A 243 -44.61 -7.47 106.91
N PHE A 244 -45.29 -6.47 107.45
CA PHE A 244 -45.39 -5.16 106.77
C PHE A 244 -44.05 -4.44 106.70
N GLU A 245 -43.22 -4.50 107.74
CA GLU A 245 -41.87 -3.93 107.73
C GLU A 245 -40.97 -4.68 106.74
N ALA A 246 -41.03 -6.01 106.68
CA ALA A 246 -40.32 -6.83 105.69
C ALA A 246 -40.80 -6.55 104.25
N MET A 247 -42.11 -6.49 104.02
CA MET A 247 -42.71 -6.20 102.71
C MET A 247 -42.37 -4.79 102.22
N ALA A 248 -42.37 -3.79 103.12
CA ALA A 248 -41.93 -2.43 102.80
C ALA A 248 -40.44 -2.38 102.44
N THR A 249 -39.58 -3.12 103.16
CA THR A 249 -38.15 -3.20 102.80
C THR A 249 -37.89 -3.96 101.50
N SER A 250 -38.65 -5.03 101.23
CA SER A 250 -38.57 -5.81 99.98
C SER A 250 -38.97 -4.94 98.80
N ASN A 251 -40.14 -4.28 98.86
CA ASN A 251 -40.63 -3.37 97.83
C ASN A 251 -39.64 -2.20 97.58
N MET A 252 -39.02 -1.66 98.63
CA MET A 252 -37.98 -0.63 98.48
C MET A 252 -36.71 -1.16 97.79
N HIS A 253 -36.27 -2.41 98.07
CA HIS A 253 -35.15 -3.02 97.35
C HIS A 253 -35.51 -3.36 95.90
N GLU A 254 -36.67 -3.97 95.66
CA GLU A 254 -37.17 -4.33 94.33
C GLU A 254 -37.32 -3.09 93.44
N THR A 255 -37.80 -1.97 93.99
CA THR A 255 -37.88 -0.70 93.25
C THR A 255 -36.49 -0.10 93.00
N GLU A 256 -35.57 -0.10 93.97
CA GLU A 256 -34.17 0.31 93.73
C GLU A 256 -33.48 -0.54 92.64
N GLU A 257 -33.64 -1.86 92.69
CA GLU A 257 -33.07 -2.79 91.72
C GLU A 257 -33.69 -2.63 90.35
N TRP A 258 -35.01 -2.44 90.27
CA TRP A 258 -35.72 -2.13 89.03
C TRP A 258 -35.22 -0.82 88.40
N TYR A 259 -35.07 0.25 89.19
CA TYR A 259 -34.50 1.51 88.71
C TYR A 259 -33.03 1.34 88.30
N ARG A 260 -32.18 0.65 89.09
CA ARG A 260 -30.78 0.37 88.71
C ARG A 260 -30.69 -0.38 87.39
N SER A 261 -31.48 -1.43 87.22
CA SER A 261 -31.56 -2.21 85.98
C SER A 261 -31.99 -1.32 84.81
N LYS A 262 -33.03 -0.49 85.00
CA LYS A 262 -33.49 0.43 83.96
C LYS A 262 -32.47 1.50 83.57
N PHE A 263 -31.73 2.03 84.54
CA PHE A 263 -30.61 2.94 84.27
C PHE A 263 -29.44 2.25 83.58
N ALA A 264 -29.13 1.00 83.93
CA ALA A 264 -28.12 0.19 83.25
C ALA A 264 -28.52 -0.04 81.78
N ASP A 265 -29.73 -0.53 81.51
CA ASP A 265 -30.28 -0.72 80.16
C ASP A 265 -30.19 0.54 79.28
N LEU A 266 -30.60 1.69 79.83
CA LEU A 266 -30.55 2.97 79.11
C LEU A 266 -29.11 3.43 78.85
N THR A 267 -28.20 3.22 79.80
CA THR A 267 -26.77 3.54 79.65
C THR A 267 -26.13 2.65 78.58
N ASP A 268 -26.42 1.35 78.62
CA ASP A 268 -25.97 0.36 77.65
C ASP A 268 -26.51 0.62 76.23
N ALA A 269 -27.78 1.00 76.12
CA ALA A 269 -28.38 1.41 74.84
C ALA A 269 -27.74 2.68 74.29
N ALA A 270 -27.46 3.68 75.15
CA ALA A 270 -26.75 4.90 74.77
C ALA A 270 -25.32 4.60 74.32
N ASN A 271 -24.60 3.72 75.02
CA ASN A 271 -23.25 3.28 74.66
C ASN A 271 -23.23 2.57 73.30
N ARG A 272 -24.15 1.62 73.05
CA ARG A 272 -24.27 0.92 71.75
C ARG A 272 -24.56 1.90 70.61
N ASN A 273 -25.43 2.90 70.83
CA ASN A 273 -25.74 3.91 69.83
C ASN A 273 -24.54 4.85 69.56
N ALA A 274 -23.79 5.22 70.60
CA ALA A 274 -22.56 6.00 70.46
C ALA A 274 -21.46 5.21 69.68
N GLU A 275 -21.34 3.90 69.94
CA GLU A 275 -20.43 3.00 69.23
C GLU A 275 -20.81 2.88 67.75
N ALA A 276 -22.09 2.66 67.44
CA ALA A 276 -22.60 2.61 66.08
C ALA A 276 -22.40 3.94 65.32
N LEU A 277 -22.66 5.08 65.97
CA LEU A 277 -22.40 6.40 65.40
C LEU A 277 -20.90 6.64 65.16
N ARG A 278 -20.02 6.11 66.02
CA ARG A 278 -18.56 6.15 65.86
C ARG A 278 -18.10 5.32 64.66
N GLN A 279 -18.66 4.11 64.49
CA GLN A 279 -18.38 3.22 63.36
C GLN A 279 -18.85 3.85 62.03
N ALA A 280 -20.11 4.30 61.95
CA ALA A 280 -20.64 4.95 60.75
C ALA A 280 -19.84 6.21 60.35
N LYS A 281 -19.33 6.99 61.33
CA LYS A 281 -18.42 8.11 61.06
C LYS A 281 -17.04 7.67 60.55
N GLN A 282 -16.51 6.53 61.00
CA GLN A 282 -15.25 6.00 60.48
C GLN A 282 -15.41 5.50 59.05
N GLU A 283 -16.47 4.75 58.77
CA GLU A 283 -16.82 4.29 57.41
C GLU A 283 -17.01 5.47 56.45
N ALA A 284 -17.79 6.49 56.83
CA ALA A 284 -17.97 7.70 56.02
C ALA A 284 -16.65 8.44 55.72
N ASN A 285 -15.70 8.46 56.67
CA ASN A 285 -14.38 9.04 56.44
C ASN A 285 -13.50 8.17 55.53
N GLU A 286 -13.59 6.85 55.65
CA GLU A 286 -12.85 5.92 54.79
C GLU A 286 -13.37 5.98 53.35
N TYR A 287 -14.69 5.99 53.13
CA TYR A 287 -15.27 6.23 51.79
C TYR A 287 -14.87 7.59 51.23
N ARG A 288 -14.84 8.65 52.05
CA ARG A 288 -14.36 9.98 51.62
C ARG A 288 -12.89 9.94 51.17
N ARG A 289 -12.04 9.20 51.88
CA ARG A 289 -10.63 9.00 51.52
C ARG A 289 -10.48 8.17 50.24
N GLN A 290 -11.28 7.12 50.05
CA GLN A 290 -11.30 6.31 48.83
C GLN A 290 -11.72 7.14 47.62
N ILE A 291 -12.76 7.97 47.74
CA ILE A 291 -13.19 8.92 46.70
C ILE A 291 -12.05 9.87 46.35
N GLN A 292 -11.32 10.41 47.34
CA GLN A 292 -10.17 11.28 47.09
C GLN A 292 -9.05 10.55 46.34
N GLY A 293 -8.68 9.34 46.75
CA GLY A 293 -7.69 8.51 46.05
C GLY A 293 -8.07 8.25 44.60
N LEU A 294 -9.28 7.74 44.36
CA LEU A 294 -9.81 7.49 43.01
C LEU A 294 -9.89 8.77 42.15
N THR A 295 -10.16 9.93 42.76
CA THR A 295 -10.16 11.22 42.05
C THR A 295 -8.76 11.59 41.60
N CYS A 296 -7.74 11.47 42.47
CA CYS A 296 -6.35 11.71 42.11
C CYS A 296 -5.83 10.73 41.04
N ASP A 297 -6.22 9.45 41.12
CA ASP A 297 -5.87 8.44 40.11
C ASP A 297 -6.51 8.77 38.75
N LEU A 298 -7.78 9.19 38.73
CA LEU A 298 -8.46 9.65 37.52
C LEU A 298 -7.82 10.92 36.92
N GLU A 299 -7.41 11.88 37.75
CA GLU A 299 -6.70 13.09 37.30
C GLU A 299 -5.31 12.77 36.74
N SER A 300 -4.57 11.86 37.40
CA SER A 300 -3.28 11.34 36.94
C SER A 300 -3.39 10.63 35.59
N LEU A 301 -4.36 9.71 35.44
CA LEU A 301 -4.61 8.99 34.19
C LEU A 301 -5.07 9.93 33.06
N ARG A 302 -5.91 10.95 33.37
CA ARG A 302 -6.28 11.99 32.40
C ARG A 302 -5.07 12.78 31.92
N GLY A 303 -4.20 13.22 32.84
CA GLY A 303 -2.96 13.93 32.49
C GLY A 303 -2.00 13.08 31.65
N SER A 304 -1.88 11.78 31.97
CA SER A 304 -1.10 10.83 31.16
C SER A 304 -1.71 10.66 29.76
N ASN A 305 -3.03 10.56 29.64
CA ASN A 305 -3.69 10.43 28.35
C ASN A 305 -3.53 11.69 27.50
N GLU A 306 -3.75 12.88 28.07
CA GLU A 306 -3.53 14.16 27.37
C GLU A 306 -2.07 14.32 26.92
N SER A 307 -1.11 13.79 27.69
CA SER A 307 0.30 13.73 27.30
C SER A 307 0.54 12.82 26.09
N LEU A 308 -0.06 11.63 26.06
CA LEU A 308 0.05 10.69 24.94
C LEU A 308 -0.65 11.23 23.69
N GLU A 309 -1.84 11.83 23.81
CA GLU A 309 -2.56 12.50 22.72
C GLU A 309 -1.79 13.71 22.15
N ARG A 310 -1.00 14.40 22.97
CA ARG A 310 -0.10 15.47 22.51
C ARG A 310 1.10 14.90 21.77
N GLN A 311 1.75 13.86 22.29
CA GLN A 311 2.86 13.18 21.64
C GLN A 311 2.44 12.55 20.30
N LEU A 312 1.25 11.97 20.21
CA LEU A 312 0.69 11.44 18.97
C LEU A 312 0.56 12.55 17.92
N ARG A 313 -0.09 13.67 18.26
CA ARG A 313 -0.24 14.83 17.37
C ARG A 313 1.10 15.43 16.94
N GLU A 314 2.07 15.55 17.85
CA GLU A 314 3.42 16.01 17.51
C GLU A 314 4.14 15.05 16.53
N MET A 315 3.92 13.73 16.65
CA MET A 315 4.48 12.75 15.73
C MET A 315 3.77 12.78 14.36
N GLU A 316 2.44 12.93 14.35
CA GLU A 316 1.65 13.11 13.11
C GLU A 316 2.05 14.41 12.37
N GLU A 317 2.25 15.51 13.09
CA GLU A 317 2.72 16.78 12.52
C GLU A 317 4.14 16.64 11.94
N ARG A 318 5.06 15.97 12.65
CA ARG A 318 6.40 15.67 12.10
C ARG A 318 6.33 14.81 10.84
N PHE A 319 5.53 13.74 10.82
CA PHE A 319 5.38 12.90 9.64
C PHE A 319 4.71 13.60 8.46
N THR A 320 3.76 14.51 8.70
CA THR A 320 3.19 15.32 7.61
C THR A 320 4.21 16.31 7.04
N ILE A 321 5.01 16.98 7.89
CA ILE A 321 6.13 17.84 7.45
C ILE A 321 7.18 17.04 6.66
N GLU A 322 7.59 15.87 7.15
CA GLU A 322 8.53 14.99 6.42
C GLU A 322 7.95 14.53 5.08
N THR A 323 6.66 14.14 5.04
CA THR A 323 5.98 13.72 3.81
C THR A 323 5.91 14.85 2.78
N VAL A 324 5.58 16.07 3.20
CA VAL A 324 5.62 17.26 2.34
C VAL A 324 7.04 17.52 1.85
N GLY A 325 8.06 17.44 2.73
CA GLY A 325 9.45 17.58 2.33
C GLY A 325 9.89 16.55 1.28
N TYR A 326 9.47 15.29 1.41
CA TYR A 326 9.71 14.28 0.37
C TYR A 326 8.97 14.60 -0.93
N GLN A 327 7.70 15.03 -0.88
CA GLN A 327 6.94 15.46 -2.05
C GLN A 327 7.61 16.65 -2.77
N ASP A 328 8.07 17.66 -2.05
CA ASP A 328 8.81 18.81 -2.60
C ASP A 328 10.12 18.35 -3.27
N THR A 329 10.84 17.40 -2.68
CA THR A 329 12.06 16.85 -3.32
C THR A 329 11.77 16.04 -4.59
N VAL A 330 10.64 15.34 -4.64
CA VAL A 330 10.19 14.62 -5.84
C VAL A 330 9.80 15.63 -6.92
N ALA A 331 8.96 16.62 -6.60
CA ALA A 331 8.54 17.66 -7.54
C ALA A 331 9.73 18.40 -8.17
N ARG A 332 10.72 18.81 -7.35
CA ARG A 332 11.96 19.43 -7.85
C ARG A 332 12.73 18.52 -8.83
N LEU A 333 12.80 17.21 -8.55
CA LEU A 333 13.48 16.27 -9.44
C LEU A 333 12.68 16.01 -10.73
N GLU A 334 11.35 16.02 -10.66
CA GLU A 334 10.47 15.94 -11.84
C GLU A 334 10.61 17.18 -12.74
N ASP A 335 10.67 18.37 -12.14
CA ASP A 335 10.95 19.64 -12.83
C ASP A 335 12.34 19.64 -13.48
N GLU A 336 13.39 19.17 -12.78
CA GLU A 336 14.74 19.04 -13.33
C GLU A 336 14.78 18.06 -14.52
N ILE A 337 14.06 16.94 -14.43
CA ILE A 337 13.91 15.99 -15.53
C ILE A 337 13.16 16.62 -16.71
N GLN A 338 12.13 17.43 -16.45
CA GLN A 338 11.36 18.10 -17.50
C GLN A 338 12.19 19.16 -18.22
N MET A 339 12.91 20.02 -17.48
CA MET A 339 13.85 21.00 -18.03
C MET A 339 14.92 20.33 -18.92
N LEU A 340 15.54 19.23 -18.46
CA LEU A 340 16.53 18.50 -19.24
C LEU A 340 15.96 17.86 -20.52
N LYS A 341 14.69 17.41 -20.51
CA LYS A 341 14.01 16.94 -21.73
C LYS A 341 13.77 18.07 -22.72
N GLU A 342 13.40 19.26 -22.24
CA GLU A 342 13.18 20.45 -23.08
C GLU A 342 14.50 20.95 -23.68
N GLU A 343 15.59 20.99 -22.90
CA GLU A 343 16.93 21.28 -23.40
C GLU A 343 17.40 20.28 -24.46
N MET A 344 17.16 18.97 -24.24
CA MET A 344 17.46 17.92 -25.21
C MET A 344 16.66 18.10 -26.52
N ALA A 345 15.36 18.38 -26.42
CA ALA A 345 14.51 18.63 -27.58
C ALA A 345 14.97 19.87 -28.38
N ARG A 346 15.32 20.95 -27.66
CA ARG A 346 15.88 22.18 -28.22
C ARG A 346 17.18 21.92 -28.98
N HIS A 347 18.10 21.15 -28.40
CA HIS A 347 19.33 20.75 -29.07
C HIS A 347 19.09 19.88 -30.31
N LEU A 348 18.16 18.91 -30.25
CA LEU A 348 17.78 18.10 -31.41
C LEU A 348 17.26 18.96 -32.57
N GLN A 349 16.48 20.01 -32.27
CA GLN A 349 16.04 20.98 -33.26
C GLN A 349 17.21 21.78 -33.84
N GLU A 350 18.12 22.32 -33.01
CA GLU A 350 19.33 23.02 -33.46
C GLU A 350 20.21 22.15 -34.39
N TYR A 351 20.36 20.85 -34.07
CA TYR A 351 21.08 19.91 -34.92
C TYR A 351 20.37 19.65 -36.26
N GLN A 352 19.04 19.56 -36.27
CA GLN A 352 18.27 19.40 -37.50
C GLN A 352 18.36 20.65 -38.39
N ASP A 353 18.28 21.85 -37.81
CA ASP A 353 18.41 23.11 -38.54
C ASP A 353 19.83 23.27 -39.12
N LEU A 354 20.88 22.91 -38.37
CA LEU A 354 22.25 22.90 -38.87
C LEU A 354 22.45 21.86 -39.99
N LEU A 355 21.82 20.69 -39.89
CA LEU A 355 21.83 19.68 -40.95
C LEU A 355 21.11 20.18 -42.22
N ASN A 356 19.99 20.89 -42.07
CA ASN A 356 19.27 21.51 -43.19
C ASN A 356 20.15 22.56 -43.91
N VAL A 357 20.86 23.42 -43.16
CA VAL A 357 21.83 24.38 -43.72
C VAL A 357 22.97 23.66 -44.44
N LYS A 358 23.51 22.58 -43.86
CA LYS A 358 24.57 21.78 -44.49
C LYS A 358 24.10 21.15 -45.80
N LEU A 359 22.87 20.64 -45.86
CA LEU A 359 22.26 20.11 -47.08
C LEU A 359 22.09 21.18 -48.16
N ALA A 360 21.68 22.40 -47.79
CA ALA A 360 21.61 23.52 -48.73
C ALA A 360 23.00 23.87 -49.30
N LEU A 361 24.03 23.94 -48.45
CA LEU A 361 25.41 24.18 -48.87
C LEU A 361 25.98 23.07 -49.76
N ASP A 362 25.65 21.79 -49.52
CA ASP A 362 26.02 20.69 -50.42
C ASP A 362 25.40 20.86 -51.81
N ILE A 363 24.13 21.31 -51.88
CA ILE A 363 23.42 21.57 -53.14
C ILE A 363 24.06 22.78 -53.86
N GLU A 364 24.40 23.85 -53.15
CA GLU A 364 25.15 24.98 -53.71
C GLU A 364 26.52 24.52 -54.26
N ILE A 365 27.30 23.75 -53.51
CA ILE A 365 28.58 23.21 -53.98
C ILE A 365 28.38 22.32 -55.22
N ALA A 366 27.32 21.51 -55.27
CA ALA A 366 27.01 20.68 -56.43
C ALA A 366 26.61 21.51 -57.67
N THR A 367 25.85 22.59 -57.50
CA THR A 367 25.48 23.49 -58.61
C THR A 367 26.69 24.31 -59.09
N TYR A 368 27.54 24.81 -58.19
CA TYR A 368 28.80 25.48 -58.54
C TYR A 368 29.75 24.55 -59.30
N ARG A 369 29.92 23.29 -58.85
CA ARG A 369 30.72 22.28 -59.59
C ARG A 369 30.18 22.05 -61.01
N LYS A 370 28.87 21.84 -61.15
CA LYS A 370 28.23 21.65 -62.46
C LYS A 370 28.38 22.86 -63.38
N LEU A 371 28.40 24.07 -62.84
CA LEU A 371 28.63 25.30 -63.62
C LEU A 371 30.10 25.41 -64.06
N LEU A 372 31.04 25.05 -63.18
CA LEU A 372 32.48 24.99 -63.49
C LEU A 372 32.79 23.94 -64.57
N GLU A 373 32.24 22.72 -64.45
CA GLU A 373 32.32 21.67 -65.48
C GLU A 373 31.76 22.18 -66.84
N GLY A 374 30.71 23.02 -66.80
CA GLY A 374 30.14 23.68 -67.98
C GLY A 374 30.98 24.82 -68.56
N GLU A 375 31.86 25.46 -67.78
CA GLU A 375 32.87 26.41 -68.28
C GLU A 375 34.11 25.70 -68.84
N GLU A 376 34.59 24.65 -68.16
CA GLU A 376 35.67 23.79 -68.67
C GLU A 376 35.29 23.23 -70.05
N SER A 377 34.04 22.76 -70.19
CA SER A 377 33.45 22.30 -71.46
C SER A 377 33.42 23.36 -72.59
N ARG A 378 33.48 24.66 -72.26
CA ARG A 378 33.57 25.75 -73.25
C ARG A 378 35.00 26.15 -73.59
N ILE A 379 35.95 25.91 -72.69
CA ILE A 379 37.36 26.26 -72.85
C ILE A 379 38.15 25.13 -73.55
N THR A 380 37.69 23.87 -73.46
CA THR A 380 38.33 22.72 -74.14
C THR A 380 37.71 22.36 -75.50
N VAL A 381 38.53 22.42 -76.55
CA VAL A 381 38.32 21.74 -77.85
C VAL A 381 38.50 20.21 -77.64
N PRO A 382 37.78 19.32 -78.36
CA PRO A 382 37.31 18.08 -77.73
C PRO A 382 38.32 16.93 -77.66
N VAL A 383 38.34 16.26 -76.52
CA VAL A 383 38.49 14.80 -76.44
C VAL A 383 37.27 14.25 -75.67
N GLN A 384 36.70 13.17 -76.20
CA GLN A 384 35.42 12.55 -75.82
C GLN A 384 35.38 12.14 -74.33
N ASN A 385 34.37 12.60 -73.56
CA ASN A 385 33.11 11.89 -73.20
C ASN A 385 33.30 10.61 -72.34
N PHE A 386 32.50 10.21 -71.35
CA PHE A 386 31.17 10.57 -70.78
C PHE A 386 31.21 10.19 -69.25
N THR A 387 30.31 10.59 -68.33
CA THR A 387 28.90 10.15 -68.23
C THR A 387 28.00 11.04 -67.36
N ASN A 388 26.75 11.13 -67.81
CA ASN A 388 25.62 11.72 -67.09
C ASN A 388 25.34 11.02 -65.75
N LEU A 389 25.17 11.82 -64.68
CA LEU A 389 24.38 11.41 -63.52
C LEU A 389 22.89 11.50 -63.86
N GLN A 390 22.24 10.36 -64.03
CA GLN A 390 20.79 10.29 -64.17
C GLN A 390 20.13 10.62 -62.83
N PHE A 391 19.50 11.79 -62.78
CA PHE A 391 18.46 12.10 -61.80
C PHE A 391 17.35 11.05 -61.97
N ARG A 392 17.12 10.24 -60.95
CA ARG A 392 16.03 9.26 -60.94
C ARG A 392 15.35 9.35 -59.58
N ASP A 393 14.08 9.76 -59.60
CA ASP A 393 13.26 9.89 -58.41
C ASP A 393 13.27 8.59 -57.60
N THR A 394 13.97 8.59 -56.47
CA THR A 394 13.67 7.67 -55.39
C THR A 394 12.49 8.24 -54.65
N SER A 395 11.29 7.85 -55.08
CA SER A 395 10.07 7.95 -54.28
C SER A 395 10.41 7.51 -52.86
N LEU A 396 10.39 8.47 -51.92
CA LEU A 396 10.32 8.14 -50.51
C LEU A 396 8.92 7.56 -50.28
N ASP A 397 8.83 6.25 -50.48
CA ASP A 397 7.72 5.42 -50.05
C ASP A 397 7.73 5.40 -48.51
N THR A 398 7.38 6.57 -47.96
CA THR A 398 7.01 6.76 -46.58
C THR A 398 5.81 5.86 -46.42
N LYS A 399 6.02 4.67 -45.85
CA LYS A 399 4.94 3.90 -45.24
C LYS A 399 4.41 4.71 -44.06
N LEU A 400 3.63 5.73 -44.40
CA LEU A 400 2.43 6.08 -43.65
C LEU A 400 1.67 4.76 -43.56
N THR A 401 1.84 4.07 -42.43
CA THR A 401 0.89 3.05 -42.03
C THR A 401 -0.48 3.73 -42.09
N PRO A 402 -1.41 3.27 -42.94
CA PRO A 402 -2.76 3.81 -42.88
C PRO A 402 -3.23 3.61 -41.44
N GLU A 403 -3.84 4.63 -40.86
CA GLU A 403 -4.44 4.52 -39.53
C GLU A 403 -5.26 3.25 -39.50
N ALA A 404 -4.82 2.27 -38.72
CA ALA A 404 -5.60 1.07 -38.51
C ALA A 404 -6.82 1.55 -37.71
N HIS A 405 -7.91 1.86 -38.41
CA HIS A 405 -9.18 2.21 -37.78
C HIS A 405 -9.58 1.04 -36.89
N VAL A 406 -9.25 1.17 -35.60
CA VAL A 406 -9.54 0.18 -34.58
C VAL A 406 -11.05 0.14 -34.44
N LYS A 407 -11.68 -0.80 -35.17
CA LYS A 407 -13.08 -1.16 -35.01
C LYS A 407 -13.25 -1.75 -33.61
N ARG A 408 -13.50 -0.87 -32.63
CA ARG A 408 -13.79 -1.23 -31.25
C ARG A 408 -15.16 -1.90 -31.21
N SER A 409 -15.19 -3.23 -31.24
CA SER A 409 -16.39 -3.97 -30.83
C SER A 409 -16.54 -3.82 -29.32
N ILE A 410 -17.70 -3.33 -28.88
CA ILE A 410 -18.01 -3.21 -27.46
C ILE A 410 -18.72 -4.49 -27.04
N VAL A 411 -17.99 -5.33 -26.29
CA VAL A 411 -18.53 -6.57 -25.72
C VAL A 411 -19.11 -6.23 -24.34
N VAL A 412 -20.43 -6.14 -24.27
CA VAL A 412 -21.12 -5.95 -22.99
C VAL A 412 -21.40 -7.31 -22.37
N ARG A 413 -20.77 -7.57 -21.22
CA ARG A 413 -21.11 -8.67 -20.31
C ARG A 413 -22.06 -8.17 -19.24
N THR A 414 -23.20 -8.83 -19.09
CA THR A 414 -24.12 -8.66 -17.98
C THR A 414 -24.12 -9.92 -17.14
N VAL A 415 -23.76 -9.78 -15.86
CA VAL A 415 -23.61 -10.86 -14.89
C VAL A 415 -24.62 -10.61 -13.76
N GLU A 416 -25.58 -11.52 -13.60
CA GLU A 416 -26.52 -11.49 -12.47
C GLU A 416 -25.98 -12.37 -11.34
N THR A 417 -25.62 -11.74 -10.22
CA THR A 417 -25.15 -12.38 -8.99
C THR A 417 -26.18 -12.26 -7.88
N ARG A 418 -26.37 -13.33 -7.11
CA ARG A 418 -27.12 -13.33 -5.85
C ARG A 418 -26.34 -14.14 -4.84
N ASP A 419 -26.25 -13.63 -3.61
CA ASP A 419 -25.56 -14.30 -2.49
C ASP A 419 -24.10 -14.71 -2.81
N GLY A 420 -23.43 -13.97 -3.71
CA GLY A 420 -22.03 -14.17 -4.11
C GLY A 420 -21.81 -15.11 -5.29
N GLU A 421 -22.79 -15.91 -5.70
CA GLU A 421 -22.68 -16.81 -6.85
C GLU A 421 -23.24 -16.19 -8.14
N ILE A 422 -22.61 -16.51 -9.28
CA ILE A 422 -23.05 -16.07 -10.62
C ILE A 422 -24.15 -17.02 -11.09
N ILE A 423 -25.39 -16.53 -11.13
CA ILE A 423 -26.56 -17.32 -11.52
C ILE A 423 -26.78 -17.27 -13.03
N LYS A 424 -26.37 -16.18 -13.68
CA LYS A 424 -26.51 -16.00 -15.13
C LYS A 424 -25.47 -15.06 -15.70
N GLU A 425 -24.74 -15.51 -16.72
CA GLU A 425 -23.89 -14.66 -17.57
C GLU A 425 -24.49 -14.58 -18.98
N SER A 426 -24.61 -13.38 -19.51
CA SER A 426 -24.96 -13.15 -20.91
C SER A 426 -23.97 -12.16 -21.53
N THR A 427 -23.43 -12.53 -22.69
CA THR A 427 -22.51 -11.71 -23.47
C THR A 427 -23.19 -11.33 -24.77
N THR A 428 -23.32 -10.03 -25.04
CA THR A 428 -23.94 -9.54 -26.28
C THR A 428 -22.93 -8.69 -27.06
N GLU A 429 -22.50 -9.18 -28.22
CA GLU A 429 -21.68 -8.41 -29.15
C GLU A 429 -22.57 -7.44 -29.93
N ARG A 430 -22.37 -6.12 -29.75
CA ARG A 430 -22.82 -5.13 -30.73
C ARG A 430 -21.66 -4.76 -31.64
N LYS A 431 -21.83 -5.06 -32.93
CA LYS A 431 -21.00 -4.53 -34.01
C LYS A 431 -21.66 -3.27 -34.52
N ASP A 432 -21.12 -2.12 -34.13
CA ASP A 432 -21.43 -0.87 -34.79
C ASP A 432 -20.82 -0.92 -36.20
N LEU A 433 -21.69 -0.92 -37.20
CA LEU A 433 -21.33 -0.72 -38.61
C LEU A 433 -21.04 0.78 -38.83
N PRO A 434 -20.10 1.12 -39.73
CA PRO A 434 -19.63 2.49 -39.92
C PRO A 434 -20.69 3.44 -40.50
#